data_AF-A0A849R821-F1
#
_entry.id   AF-A0A849R821-F1
#
_cell.length_a   1.000
_cell.length_b   1.000
_cell.length_c   1.000
_cell.angle_alpha   90.00
_cell.angle_beta   90.00
_cell.angle_gamma   90.00
#
_symmetry.space_group_name_H-M   'P 1'
#
loop_
_entity.id
_entity.type
_entity.pdbx_description
1 polymer ?
#
loop_
_entity_poly.entity_id
_entity_poly.type
_entity_poly.pdbx_seq_one_letter_code
_entity_poly.pdbx_strand_id
1 'polypeptide(L)'
;MKLLFKIFFLSFLTISLSGCSSMGKGMVEAFFEQQNTIDTRVCEIWGKAFDGLSPFLDNKKGKMKVLMVHGVGDHLPGYSTQFVEKLAAELDLPVMSAQKKNITLTSIYDSSKNLGNLSIVRLLSKDRSKELMFYELTWSAITAKQKEVLAYDNSGEYSFRRAEINNLMKKFSNDTGPDPLIYLGESKEDILVSFEQAFCWMIKSDWQNLPDGVSKACAFNSEGLAANLKIDQYAVVSHSLGSRITIDGVQRIAARIDRRDGDFREALKQKKIRIYMMSNQLPMLQLGQKLPEVSNQKQSYCQPGGDKYEKRVLANTPIIAFSDPNDLLSYAIPSGFVDKYLDSRLCADVTNVNINVAKI
;
A
#
# COMPACT_ATOMS: atom_id res chain seq x y z
N MET A 1 -25.99 11.86 -62.96
CA MET A 1 -26.01 10.39 -63.13
C MET A 1 -25.26 9.76 -61.97
N LYS A 2 -26.00 9.16 -61.02
CA LYS A 2 -25.57 8.33 -59.85
C LYS A 2 -24.76 9.09 -58.78
N LEU A 3 -25.24 9.48 -57.59
CA LEU A 3 -26.10 8.84 -56.57
C LEU A 3 -25.80 7.35 -56.36
N LEU A 4 -25.43 7.01 -55.11
CA LEU A 4 -25.07 5.69 -54.55
C LEU A 4 -23.57 5.38 -54.51
N PHE A 5 -22.89 5.75 -53.42
CA PHE A 5 -22.22 4.74 -52.60
C PHE A 5 -22.24 5.16 -51.13
N LYS A 6 -22.66 4.21 -50.31
CA LYS A 6 -23.12 4.34 -48.93
C LYS A 6 -21.96 4.62 -47.97
N ILE A 7 -22.23 5.51 -47.01
CA ILE A 7 -22.10 5.31 -45.56
C ILE A 7 -21.26 4.07 -45.19
N PHE A 8 -20.00 4.27 -44.81
CA PHE A 8 -19.28 3.47 -43.80
C PHE A 8 -17.89 4.10 -43.60
N PHE A 9 -17.75 4.99 -42.62
CA PHE A 9 -16.48 5.21 -41.89
C PHE A 9 -16.77 6.09 -40.66
N LEU A 10 -17.72 5.64 -39.84
CA LEU A 10 -17.71 5.94 -38.42
C LEU A 10 -17.07 4.73 -37.74
N SER A 11 -16.35 4.96 -36.63
CA SER A 11 -15.71 3.96 -35.75
C SER A 11 -14.24 3.66 -36.05
N PHE A 12 -13.34 4.57 -35.71
CA PHE A 12 -11.99 4.19 -35.30
C PHE A 12 -11.45 5.21 -34.29
N LEU A 13 -11.95 5.14 -33.05
CA LEU A 13 -11.27 5.68 -31.88
C LEU A 13 -11.77 5.00 -30.60
N THR A 14 -11.53 3.70 -30.48
CA THR A 14 -11.60 2.97 -29.20
C THR A 14 -10.26 2.29 -29.00
N ILE A 15 -9.27 3.06 -28.58
CA ILE A 15 -8.00 2.54 -28.07
C ILE A 15 -7.94 2.92 -26.58
N SER A 16 -7.55 1.95 -25.76
CA SER A 16 -7.23 2.01 -24.31
C SER A 16 -8.29 1.44 -23.35
N LEU A 17 -8.56 0.12 -23.41
CA LEU A 17 -9.33 -0.62 -22.39
C LEU A 17 -8.56 -1.83 -21.83
N SER A 18 -7.23 -1.76 -21.71
CA SER A 18 -6.40 -2.84 -21.16
C SER A 18 -5.95 -2.62 -19.70
N GLY A 19 -6.66 -1.80 -18.90
CA GLY A 19 -6.17 -1.34 -17.60
C GLY A 19 -6.68 -2.07 -16.35
N CYS A 20 -7.84 -2.74 -16.37
CA CYS A 20 -8.47 -3.18 -15.11
C CYS A 20 -8.39 -4.66 -14.78
N SER A 21 -7.99 -5.53 -15.72
CA SER A 21 -7.96 -6.98 -15.47
C SER A 21 -6.97 -7.39 -14.36
N SER A 22 -6.11 -6.46 -13.91
CA SER A 22 -5.24 -6.63 -12.74
C SER A 22 -5.62 -5.82 -11.50
N MET A 23 -6.70 -5.05 -11.50
CA MET A 23 -7.12 -4.24 -10.35
C MET A 23 -8.39 -4.77 -9.65
N GLY A 24 -9.27 -5.49 -10.34
CA GLY A 24 -10.56 -5.93 -9.79
C GLY A 24 -10.72 -7.44 -9.54
N LYS A 25 -9.69 -8.26 -9.72
CA LYS A 25 -9.83 -9.70 -9.42
C LYS A 25 -9.84 -9.91 -7.90
N GLY A 26 -11.01 -10.16 -7.33
CA GLY A 26 -11.12 -10.65 -5.95
C GLY A 26 -10.31 -11.94 -5.77
N MET A 27 -9.73 -12.15 -4.57
CA MET A 27 -8.89 -13.33 -4.28
C MET A 27 -9.61 -14.65 -4.58
N VAL A 28 -10.95 -14.65 -4.47
CA VAL A 28 -11.81 -15.81 -4.69
C VAL A 28 -12.12 -16.02 -6.18
N GLU A 29 -12.32 -14.96 -6.97
CA GLU A 29 -12.60 -15.09 -8.41
C GLU A 29 -11.36 -15.45 -9.23
N ALA A 30 -10.20 -14.87 -8.89
CA ALA A 30 -8.93 -15.27 -9.47
C ALA A 30 -8.62 -16.76 -9.30
N PHE A 31 -9.24 -17.36 -8.28
CA PHE A 31 -9.03 -18.74 -7.87
C PHE A 31 -9.99 -19.73 -8.57
N PHE A 32 -11.22 -19.33 -8.86
CA PHE A 32 -12.22 -20.20 -9.49
C PHE A 32 -12.13 -20.26 -11.01
N GLU A 33 -11.51 -19.28 -11.69
CA GLU A 33 -11.48 -19.25 -13.16
C GLU A 33 -10.31 -20.06 -13.75
N GLN A 34 -10.64 -21.16 -14.45
CA GLN A 34 -9.75 -21.74 -15.47
C GLN A 34 -9.51 -20.70 -16.58
N GLN A 35 -8.24 -20.52 -16.97
CA GLN A 35 -7.80 -19.60 -18.02
C GLN A 35 -8.47 -19.91 -19.38
N ASN A 36 -9.66 -19.37 -19.62
CA ASN A 36 -10.19 -19.23 -20.96
C ASN A 36 -9.63 -17.94 -21.59
N THR A 37 -9.14 -18.05 -22.82
CA THR A 37 -8.14 -17.17 -23.43
C THR A 37 -8.64 -15.81 -23.94
N ILE A 38 -9.83 -15.34 -23.53
CA ILE A 38 -10.30 -13.98 -23.81
C ILE A 38 -11.09 -13.47 -22.60
N ASP A 39 -10.58 -12.43 -21.94
CA ASP A 39 -11.30 -11.72 -20.88
C ASP A 39 -12.34 -10.80 -21.52
N THR A 40 -13.61 -11.19 -21.47
CA THR A 40 -14.74 -10.43 -22.04
C THR A 40 -15.41 -9.50 -21.03
N ARG A 41 -14.85 -9.36 -19.82
CA ARG A 41 -15.43 -8.50 -18.78
C ARG A 41 -15.26 -7.02 -19.13
N VAL A 42 -16.26 -6.22 -18.77
CA VAL A 42 -16.21 -4.76 -18.86
C VAL A 42 -15.73 -4.22 -17.52
N CYS A 43 -14.82 -3.25 -17.58
CA CYS A 43 -14.39 -2.50 -16.41
C CYS A 43 -15.13 -1.17 -16.35
N GLU A 44 -15.91 -0.99 -15.30
CA GLU A 44 -16.52 0.30 -14.98
C GLU A 44 -15.80 0.91 -13.78
N ILE A 45 -15.41 2.17 -13.90
CA ILE A 45 -14.79 2.92 -12.81
C ILE A 45 -15.63 4.15 -12.52
N TRP A 46 -16.04 4.32 -11.27
CA TRP A 46 -16.70 5.54 -10.82
C TRP A 46 -16.16 6.04 -9.49
N GLY A 47 -15.99 7.36 -9.38
CA GLY A 47 -15.41 8.01 -8.22
C GLY A 47 -15.00 9.43 -8.57
N LYS A 48 -14.58 10.18 -7.55
CA LYS A 48 -14.02 11.52 -7.76
C LYS A 48 -12.62 11.40 -8.37
N ALA A 49 -12.27 12.32 -9.28
CA ALA A 49 -10.91 12.44 -9.78
C ALA A 49 -9.91 12.66 -8.63
N PHE A 50 -8.72 12.08 -8.77
CA PHE A 50 -7.64 12.17 -7.79
C PHE A 50 -6.30 12.29 -8.51
N ASP A 51 -5.29 12.80 -7.81
CA ASP A 51 -3.93 12.87 -8.34
C ASP A 51 -3.25 11.49 -8.31
N GLY A 52 -2.73 11.05 -9.45
CA GLY A 52 -1.81 9.92 -9.55
C GLY A 52 -0.38 10.30 -9.12
N LEU A 53 0.60 9.44 -9.44
CA LEU A 53 2.00 9.66 -9.07
C LEU A 53 2.77 10.58 -10.03
N SER A 54 2.36 10.65 -11.31
CA SER A 54 3.08 11.35 -12.37
C SER A 54 3.44 12.81 -12.05
N PRO A 55 2.54 13.63 -11.44
CA PRO A 55 2.86 15.02 -11.12
C PRO A 55 4.05 15.20 -10.16
N PHE A 56 4.41 14.16 -9.41
CA PHE A 56 5.50 14.21 -8.43
C PHE A 56 6.86 13.78 -9.00
N LEU A 57 6.89 13.22 -10.22
CA LEU A 57 8.11 12.80 -10.90
C LEU A 57 8.91 13.98 -11.47
N ASP A 58 8.25 15.10 -11.75
CA ASP A 58 8.87 16.30 -12.34
C ASP A 58 9.56 17.20 -11.29
N ASN A 59 9.69 16.73 -10.05
CA ASN A 59 10.34 17.46 -8.98
C ASN A 59 11.87 17.47 -9.17
N LYS A 60 12.42 18.59 -9.63
CA LYS A 60 13.86 18.76 -9.83
C LYS A 60 14.70 18.72 -8.54
N LYS A 61 14.08 18.96 -7.38
CA LYS A 61 14.79 19.08 -6.09
C LYS A 61 14.74 17.80 -5.25
N GLY A 62 13.75 16.95 -5.45
CA GLY A 62 13.54 15.75 -4.63
C GLY A 62 13.05 14.58 -5.47
N LYS A 63 12.78 13.46 -4.81
CA LYS A 63 12.41 12.20 -5.46
C LYS A 63 10.98 11.79 -5.12
N MET A 64 10.36 11.02 -6.01
CA MET A 64 9.13 10.31 -5.69
C MET A 64 9.47 8.97 -5.04
N LYS A 65 8.91 8.69 -3.86
CA LYS A 65 9.16 7.47 -3.09
C LYS A 65 7.86 6.77 -2.73
N VAL A 66 7.74 5.50 -3.09
CA VAL A 66 6.52 4.71 -2.90
C VAL A 66 6.81 3.51 -2.01
N LEU A 67 6.08 3.38 -0.90
CA LEU A 67 6.12 2.19 -0.05
C LEU A 67 4.92 1.29 -0.35
N MET A 68 5.14 0.02 -0.64
CA MET A 68 4.09 -0.98 -0.78
C MET A 68 4.02 -1.85 0.46
N VAL A 69 2.80 -2.02 0.99
CA VAL A 69 2.50 -2.87 2.15
C VAL A 69 1.49 -3.93 1.74
N HIS A 70 1.90 -5.20 1.74
CA HIS A 70 1.00 -6.32 1.43
C HIS A 70 -0.02 -6.59 2.54
N GLY A 71 -1.08 -7.31 2.16
CA GLY A 71 -2.08 -7.83 3.08
C GLY A 71 -1.80 -9.27 3.50
N VAL A 72 -2.86 -10.04 3.71
CA VAL A 72 -2.78 -11.44 4.14
C VAL A 72 -2.01 -12.34 3.18
N GLY A 73 -1.55 -13.47 3.68
CA GLY A 73 -0.77 -14.50 2.99
C GLY A 73 0.72 -14.40 3.23
N ASP A 74 1.43 -15.45 2.83
CA ASP A 74 2.90 -15.46 2.82
C ASP A 74 3.46 -14.81 1.55
N HIS A 75 4.18 -13.71 1.74
CA HIS A 75 4.83 -12.96 0.66
C HIS A 75 6.35 -13.01 0.81
N LEU A 76 7.03 -13.39 -0.27
CA LEU A 76 8.48 -13.34 -0.38
C LEU A 76 8.93 -12.02 -1.03
N PRO A 77 10.15 -11.54 -0.75
CA PRO A 77 10.71 -10.40 -1.44
C PRO A 77 10.65 -10.57 -2.97
N GLY A 78 10.07 -9.58 -3.65
CA GLY A 78 9.80 -9.60 -5.08
C GLY A 78 8.34 -9.86 -5.47
N TYR A 79 7.42 -10.10 -4.52
CA TYR A 79 6.00 -10.30 -4.81
C TYR A 79 5.37 -9.14 -5.61
N SER A 80 5.89 -7.91 -5.42
CA SER A 80 5.42 -6.71 -6.11
C SER A 80 5.94 -6.55 -7.54
N THR A 81 6.77 -7.47 -8.05
CA THR A 81 7.46 -7.30 -9.35
C THR A 81 6.49 -6.98 -10.49
N GLN A 82 5.37 -7.71 -10.60
CA GLN A 82 4.35 -7.42 -11.62
C GLN A 82 3.74 -6.02 -11.47
N PHE A 83 3.48 -5.57 -10.24
CA PHE A 83 2.95 -4.24 -9.97
C PHE A 83 3.96 -3.16 -10.37
N VAL A 84 5.23 -3.34 -9.99
CA VAL A 84 6.33 -2.41 -10.31
C VAL A 84 6.54 -2.29 -11.81
N GLU A 85 6.55 -3.40 -12.55
CA GLU A 85 6.74 -3.39 -14.01
C GLU A 85 5.61 -2.63 -14.73
N LYS A 86 4.36 -2.87 -14.32
CA LYS A 86 3.21 -2.12 -14.84
C LYS A 86 3.27 -0.65 -14.46
N LEU A 87 3.61 -0.36 -13.21
CA LEU A 87 3.75 1.02 -12.74
C LEU A 87 4.86 1.76 -13.53
N ALA A 88 5.99 1.10 -13.77
CA ALA A 88 7.09 1.64 -14.56
C ALA A 88 6.65 1.94 -16.00
N ALA A 89 5.88 1.05 -16.62
CA ALA A 89 5.33 1.24 -17.96
C ALA A 89 4.36 2.43 -18.02
N GLU A 90 3.39 2.49 -17.10
CA GLU A 90 2.38 3.56 -17.04
C GLU A 90 2.97 4.94 -16.71
N LEU A 91 4.10 4.99 -15.98
CA LEU A 91 4.79 6.24 -15.62
C LEU A 91 5.91 6.62 -16.61
N ASP A 92 6.13 5.85 -17.68
CA ASP A 92 7.25 6.01 -18.63
C ASP A 92 8.63 6.04 -17.94
N LEU A 93 8.86 5.07 -17.05
CA LEU A 93 10.11 4.86 -16.31
C LEU A 93 10.77 3.51 -16.69
N PRO A 94 11.15 3.28 -17.95
CA PRO A 94 11.58 1.96 -18.44
C PRO A 94 12.95 1.51 -17.94
N VAL A 95 13.73 2.38 -17.30
CA VAL A 95 15.09 2.06 -16.83
C VAL A 95 15.04 1.66 -15.36
N MET A 96 15.20 0.37 -15.08
CA MET A 96 15.32 -0.18 -13.73
C MET A 96 16.79 -0.32 -13.30
N SER A 97 17.07 -0.16 -12.00
CA SER A 97 18.38 -0.53 -11.45
C SER A 97 18.68 -2.01 -11.69
N ALA A 98 19.91 -2.32 -12.11
CA ALA A 98 20.33 -3.70 -12.39
C ALA A 98 20.23 -4.62 -11.16
N GLN A 99 20.41 -4.06 -9.96
CA GLN A 99 20.22 -4.77 -8.71
C GLN A 99 19.17 -4.08 -7.84
N LYS A 100 18.40 -4.89 -7.12
CA LYS A 100 17.53 -4.44 -6.03
C LYS A 100 18.38 -4.31 -4.77
N LYS A 101 18.11 -3.31 -3.92
CA LYS A 101 18.70 -3.25 -2.58
C LYS A 101 17.79 -3.97 -1.60
N ASN A 102 18.37 -4.74 -0.69
CA ASN A 102 17.62 -5.45 0.34
C ASN A 102 18.13 -5.11 1.74
N ILE A 103 17.20 -4.83 2.64
CA ILE A 103 17.49 -4.55 4.05
C ILE A 103 16.60 -5.48 4.89
N THR A 104 17.21 -6.39 5.64
CA THR A 104 16.50 -7.14 6.68
C THR A 104 16.21 -6.19 7.84
N LEU A 105 14.93 -6.04 8.16
CA LEU A 105 14.46 -5.13 9.18
C LEU A 105 14.59 -5.77 10.56
N THR A 106 15.06 -5.00 11.53
CA THR A 106 15.19 -5.43 12.92
C THR A 106 14.81 -4.31 13.88
N SER A 107 14.76 -4.60 15.18
CA SER A 107 14.41 -3.60 16.19
C SER A 107 15.63 -2.82 16.66
N ILE A 108 15.46 -1.54 16.96
CA ILE A 108 16.51 -0.72 17.60
C ILE A 108 16.90 -1.24 19.00
N TYR A 109 16.01 -1.97 19.66
CA TYR A 109 16.22 -2.52 21.01
C TYR A 109 16.62 -3.99 20.98
N ASP A 110 16.43 -4.66 19.86
CA ASP A 110 16.72 -6.08 19.70
C ASP A 110 17.04 -6.38 18.23
N SER A 111 18.35 -6.42 17.93
CA SER A 111 18.85 -6.69 16.59
C SER A 111 18.71 -8.15 16.14
N SER A 112 18.27 -9.05 17.04
CA SER A 112 18.04 -10.46 16.72
C SER A 112 16.67 -10.71 16.09
N LYS A 113 15.70 -9.81 16.29
CA LYS A 113 14.38 -9.92 15.69
C LYS A 113 14.45 -9.77 14.18
N ASN A 114 13.89 -10.74 13.46
CA ASN A 114 13.57 -10.62 12.05
C ASN A 114 12.19 -9.97 11.91
N LEU A 115 12.17 -8.68 11.59
CA LEU A 115 10.93 -7.93 11.35
C LEU A 115 10.56 -7.89 9.87
N GLY A 116 11.12 -8.76 9.04
CA GLY A 116 10.86 -8.83 7.61
C GLY A 116 11.96 -8.20 6.76
N ASN A 117 11.64 -7.91 5.50
CA ASN A 117 12.58 -7.40 4.52
C ASN A 117 12.00 -6.19 3.79
N LEU A 118 12.87 -5.23 3.50
CA LEU A 118 12.59 -4.09 2.65
C LEU A 118 13.37 -4.24 1.34
N SER A 119 12.68 -4.55 0.25
CA SER A 119 13.27 -4.60 -1.09
C SER A 119 13.07 -3.27 -1.81
N ILE A 120 14.12 -2.72 -2.40
CA ILE A 120 14.11 -1.37 -2.95
C ILE A 120 14.57 -1.41 -4.40
N VAL A 121 13.79 -0.81 -5.28
CA VAL A 121 14.10 -0.70 -6.70
C VAL A 121 14.06 0.76 -7.14
N ARG A 122 14.94 1.10 -8.08
CA ARG A 122 15.02 2.44 -8.66
C ARG A 122 14.51 2.41 -10.09
N LEU A 123 13.52 3.24 -10.38
CA LEU A 123 12.94 3.43 -11.71
C LEU A 123 13.33 4.81 -12.25
N LEU A 124 13.72 4.87 -13.52
CA LEU A 124 14.19 6.07 -14.18
C LEU A 124 13.55 6.20 -15.58
N SER A 125 13.33 7.44 -16.01
CA SER A 125 13.03 7.73 -17.41
C SER A 125 14.24 7.44 -18.31
N LYS A 126 14.03 7.30 -19.63
CA LYS A 126 15.12 7.02 -20.60
C LYS A 126 16.23 8.07 -20.56
N ASP A 127 15.85 9.34 -20.42
CA ASP A 127 16.75 10.50 -20.30
C ASP A 127 17.29 10.71 -18.88
N ARG A 128 16.86 9.87 -17.91
CA ARG A 128 17.20 9.93 -16.49
C ARG A 128 16.79 11.23 -15.78
N SER A 129 15.86 12.00 -16.36
CA SER A 129 15.34 13.25 -15.75
C SER A 129 14.32 12.99 -14.65
N LYS A 130 13.60 11.86 -14.70
CA LYS A 130 12.61 11.44 -13.72
C LYS A 130 13.10 10.23 -12.93
N GLU A 131 12.74 10.18 -11.66
CA GLU A 131 13.14 9.11 -10.75
C GLU A 131 12.04 8.77 -9.76
N LEU A 132 11.78 7.46 -9.63
CA LEU A 132 10.95 6.88 -8.59
C LEU A 132 11.73 5.80 -7.85
N MET A 133 11.71 5.85 -6.52
CA MET A 133 12.20 4.76 -5.67
C MET A 133 11.01 4.00 -5.11
N PHE A 134 10.95 2.71 -5.36
CA PHE A 134 9.87 1.85 -4.91
C PHE A 134 10.39 0.91 -3.83
N TYR A 135 9.68 0.86 -2.71
CA TYR A 135 10.02 0.14 -1.49
C TYR A 135 8.94 -0.92 -1.26
N GLU A 136 9.31 -2.18 -1.25
CA GLU A 136 8.44 -3.31 -0.97
C GLU A 136 8.71 -3.81 0.45
N LEU A 137 7.71 -3.73 1.33
CA LEU A 137 7.79 -4.30 2.67
C LEU A 137 7.19 -5.70 2.67
N THR A 138 7.97 -6.71 3.03
CA THR A 138 7.51 -8.08 3.32
C THR A 138 7.63 -8.39 4.80
N TRP A 139 6.51 -8.51 5.51
CA TRP A 139 6.45 -8.73 6.96
C TRP A 139 6.09 -10.17 7.37
N SER A 140 5.84 -11.07 6.41
CA SER A 140 5.41 -12.47 6.66
C SER A 140 6.33 -13.27 7.60
N ALA A 141 7.62 -12.92 7.67
CA ALA A 141 8.56 -13.53 8.62
C ALA A 141 8.10 -13.44 10.09
N ILE A 142 7.30 -12.42 10.43
CA ILE A 142 6.79 -12.20 11.80
C ILE A 142 5.71 -13.22 12.16
N THR A 143 4.85 -13.60 11.20
CA THR A 143 3.68 -14.47 11.44
C THR A 143 3.94 -15.94 11.12
N ALA A 144 5.00 -16.25 10.37
CA ALA A 144 5.35 -17.59 9.91
C ALA A 144 5.27 -18.66 11.02
N LYS A 145 5.93 -18.42 12.16
CA LYS A 145 5.96 -19.39 13.29
C LYS A 145 4.58 -19.64 13.89
N GLN A 146 3.71 -18.63 13.96
CA GLN A 146 2.35 -18.81 14.49
C GLN A 146 1.48 -19.59 13.51
N LYS A 147 1.70 -19.44 12.21
CA LYS A 147 0.96 -20.18 11.17
C LYS A 147 1.34 -21.67 11.09
N GLU A 148 2.53 -22.05 11.56
CA GLU A 148 2.94 -23.47 11.64
C GLU A 148 1.97 -24.33 12.47
N VAL A 149 1.22 -23.73 13.41
CA VAL A 149 0.18 -24.42 14.19
C VAL A 149 -0.91 -25.03 13.28
N LEU A 150 -1.13 -24.50 12.07
CA LEU A 150 -2.08 -25.04 11.10
C LEU A 150 -1.42 -25.95 10.05
N ALA A 151 -0.09 -26.16 10.10
CA ALA A 151 0.62 -26.99 9.13
C ALA A 151 0.16 -28.46 9.15
N TYR A 152 -0.33 -28.96 10.29
CA TYR A 152 -0.92 -30.30 10.39
C TYR A 152 -2.12 -30.47 9.45
N ASP A 153 -2.86 -29.40 9.17
CA ASP A 153 -4.06 -29.46 8.33
C ASP A 153 -3.71 -29.41 6.83
N ASN A 154 -2.51 -28.92 6.49
CA ASN A 154 -2.00 -28.86 5.12
C ASN A 154 -1.33 -30.17 4.66
N SER A 155 -1.16 -31.15 5.55
CA SER A 155 -0.48 -32.42 5.29
C SER A 155 -1.17 -33.60 6.01
N GLY A 156 -0.76 -34.84 5.72
CA GLY A 156 -1.25 -36.01 6.46
C GLY A 156 -2.73 -36.35 6.23
N GLU A 157 -3.41 -36.77 7.30
CA GLU A 157 -4.68 -37.53 7.30
C GLU A 157 -5.83 -36.96 6.46
N TYR A 158 -5.93 -35.63 6.38
CA TYR A 158 -7.04 -34.97 5.69
C TYR A 158 -6.68 -34.48 4.29
N SER A 159 -5.42 -34.10 4.05
CA SER A 159 -5.00 -33.45 2.80
C SER A 159 -5.16 -34.34 1.56
N PHE A 160 -4.85 -35.64 1.65
CA PHE A 160 -4.96 -36.59 0.53
C PHE A 160 -6.40 -37.03 0.24
N ARG A 161 -7.33 -36.81 1.19
CA ARG A 161 -8.74 -37.17 1.05
C ARG A 161 -9.61 -36.02 0.53
N ARG A 162 -9.09 -34.78 0.53
CA ARG A 162 -9.81 -33.61 0.05
C ARG A 162 -9.85 -33.62 -1.47
N ALA A 163 -11.03 -33.31 -2.02
CA ALA A 163 -11.14 -32.91 -3.41
C ALA A 163 -10.18 -31.75 -3.71
N GLU A 164 -9.65 -31.70 -4.92
CA GLU A 164 -8.57 -30.78 -5.30
C GLU A 164 -8.90 -29.30 -5.00
N ILE A 165 -10.11 -28.87 -5.38
CA ILE A 165 -10.60 -27.51 -5.12
C ILE A 165 -10.69 -27.23 -3.61
N ASN A 166 -11.21 -28.18 -2.82
CA ASN A 166 -11.32 -28.03 -1.37
C ASN A 166 -9.94 -27.99 -0.70
N ASN A 167 -9.00 -28.80 -1.18
CA ASN A 167 -7.63 -28.82 -0.68
C ASN A 167 -6.94 -27.48 -0.94
N LEU A 168 -7.11 -26.94 -2.15
CA LEU A 168 -6.57 -25.64 -2.54
C LEU A 168 -7.21 -24.50 -1.71
N MET A 169 -8.54 -24.49 -1.55
CA MET A 169 -9.26 -23.49 -0.74
C MET A 169 -8.85 -23.56 0.73
N LYS A 170 -8.64 -24.78 1.24
CA LYS A 170 -8.22 -24.98 2.62
C LYS A 170 -6.81 -24.46 2.87
N LYS A 171 -5.87 -24.72 1.95
CA LYS A 171 -4.51 -24.16 2.01
C LYS A 171 -4.54 -22.63 2.00
N PHE A 172 -5.33 -22.02 1.11
CA PHE A 172 -5.54 -20.57 1.10
C PHE A 172 -6.09 -20.08 2.44
N SER A 173 -7.16 -20.68 2.94
CA SER A 173 -7.75 -20.31 4.24
C SER A 173 -6.77 -20.45 5.41
N ASN A 174 -5.91 -21.47 5.41
CA ASN A 174 -4.93 -21.71 6.46
C ASN A 174 -3.73 -20.74 6.37
N ASP A 175 -3.41 -20.24 5.17
CA ASP A 175 -2.36 -19.24 4.98
C ASP A 175 -2.85 -17.81 5.27
N THR A 176 -4.01 -17.43 4.73
CA THR A 176 -4.49 -16.04 4.75
C THR A 176 -5.45 -15.73 5.89
N GLY A 177 -6.24 -16.72 6.32
CA GLY A 177 -7.26 -16.56 7.37
C GLY A 177 -6.69 -16.23 8.76
N PRO A 178 -5.54 -16.77 9.18
CA PRO A 178 -4.96 -16.45 10.48
C PRO A 178 -4.37 -15.04 10.58
N ASP A 179 -3.95 -14.43 9.48
CA ASP A 179 -3.20 -13.17 9.53
C ASP A 179 -3.95 -12.02 10.22
N PRO A 180 -5.27 -11.78 9.96
CA PRO A 180 -6.03 -10.81 10.73
C PRO A 180 -6.06 -11.14 12.23
N LEU A 181 -6.18 -12.42 12.61
CA LEU A 181 -6.22 -12.84 14.01
C LEU A 181 -4.86 -12.62 14.69
N ILE A 182 -3.77 -12.98 14.01
CA ILE A 182 -2.39 -12.77 14.47
C ILE A 182 -2.11 -11.28 14.61
N TYR A 183 -2.56 -10.45 13.65
CA TYR A 183 -2.42 -9.00 13.70
C TYR A 183 -3.25 -8.34 14.82
N LEU A 184 -4.37 -8.93 15.21
CA LEU A 184 -5.12 -8.48 16.40
C LEU A 184 -4.48 -8.94 17.73
N GLY A 185 -3.54 -9.87 17.67
CA GLY A 185 -2.80 -10.40 18.82
C GLY A 185 -1.45 -9.74 19.07
N GLU A 186 -0.51 -10.51 19.64
CA GLU A 186 0.81 -10.03 20.10
C GLU A 186 1.70 -9.53 18.96
N SER A 187 1.56 -10.11 17.76
CA SER A 187 2.40 -9.80 16.59
C SER A 187 2.10 -8.44 15.99
N LYS A 188 1.01 -7.79 16.41
CA LYS A 188 0.66 -6.43 16.00
C LYS A 188 1.83 -5.48 16.17
N GLU A 189 2.48 -5.50 17.34
CA GLU A 189 3.54 -4.56 17.66
C GLU A 189 4.76 -4.75 16.76
N ASP A 190 5.18 -5.99 16.52
CA ASP A 190 6.32 -6.27 15.66
C ASP A 190 6.01 -5.92 14.18
N ILE A 191 4.79 -6.15 13.69
CA ILE A 191 4.35 -5.73 12.35
C ILE A 191 4.35 -4.19 12.24
N LEU A 192 3.90 -3.48 13.26
CA LEU A 192 3.93 -2.01 13.26
C LEU A 192 5.35 -1.46 13.35
N VAL A 193 6.25 -2.10 14.10
CA VAL A 193 7.67 -1.73 14.08
C VAL A 193 8.25 -1.99 12.70
N SER A 194 7.93 -3.11 12.05
CA SER A 194 8.34 -3.39 10.67
C SER A 194 7.94 -2.27 9.70
N PHE A 195 6.68 -1.82 9.75
CA PHE A 195 6.22 -0.66 8.99
C PHE A 195 7.00 0.63 9.33
N GLU A 196 7.18 0.94 10.62
CA GLU A 196 7.96 2.11 11.07
C GLU A 196 9.39 2.09 10.52
N GLN A 197 10.04 0.91 10.51
CA GLN A 197 11.38 0.72 9.96
C GLN A 197 11.42 0.93 8.44
N ALA A 198 10.45 0.38 7.71
CA ALA A 198 10.33 0.57 6.26
C ALA A 198 10.11 2.06 5.92
N PHE A 199 9.19 2.73 6.61
CA PHE A 199 8.93 4.15 6.43
C PHE A 199 10.15 5.00 6.77
N CYS A 200 10.88 4.67 7.85
CA CYS A 200 12.12 5.34 8.22
C CYS A 200 13.17 5.24 7.10
N TRP A 201 13.41 4.04 6.56
CA TRP A 201 14.37 3.86 5.47
C TRP A 201 13.96 4.62 4.20
N MET A 202 12.65 4.70 3.90
CA MET A 202 12.13 5.48 2.78
C MET A 202 12.45 6.98 2.91
N ILE A 203 12.24 7.56 4.09
CA ILE A 203 12.46 9.01 4.29
C ILE A 203 13.94 9.36 4.55
N LYS A 204 14.77 8.38 4.93
CA LYS A 204 16.14 8.61 5.39
C LYS A 204 17.12 8.98 4.29
N SER A 205 17.06 8.35 3.11
CA SER A 205 18.16 8.46 2.14
C SER A 205 17.75 8.34 0.68
N ASP A 206 18.68 8.68 -0.21
CA ASP A 206 18.57 8.46 -1.65
C ASP A 206 19.09 7.07 -2.05
N TRP A 207 19.02 6.75 -3.34
CA TRP A 207 19.46 5.46 -3.84
C TRP A 207 20.93 5.16 -3.52
N GLN A 208 21.83 6.13 -3.65
CA GLN A 208 23.28 5.95 -3.50
C GLN A 208 23.64 5.55 -2.07
N ASN A 209 23.01 6.19 -1.09
CA ASN A 209 23.36 6.07 0.33
C ASN A 209 22.59 4.97 1.08
N LEU A 210 21.57 4.36 0.45
CA LEU A 210 20.90 3.19 1.03
C LEU A 210 21.85 1.99 1.14
N PRO A 211 21.85 1.26 2.27
CA PRO A 211 22.62 0.03 2.39
C PRO A 211 21.98 -1.10 1.56
N ASP A 212 22.75 -2.15 1.34
CA ASP A 212 22.30 -3.37 0.67
C ASP A 212 22.90 -4.59 1.36
N GLY A 213 22.13 -5.68 1.45
CA GLY A 213 22.55 -6.94 2.07
C GLY A 213 22.79 -6.85 3.58
N VAL A 214 22.16 -5.90 4.28
CA VAL A 214 22.35 -5.70 5.72
C VAL A 214 21.13 -6.09 6.54
N SER A 215 21.36 -6.50 7.79
CA SER A 215 20.32 -6.58 8.83
C SER A 215 20.48 -5.39 9.77
N LYS A 216 19.59 -4.40 9.69
CA LYS A 216 19.77 -3.14 10.42
C LYS A 216 18.48 -2.36 10.65
N ALA A 217 18.36 -1.81 11.86
CA ALA A 217 17.32 -0.87 12.20
C ALA A 217 17.63 0.55 11.71
N CYS A 218 16.60 1.26 11.25
CA CYS A 218 16.60 2.68 10.95
C CYS A 218 16.20 3.50 12.18
N ALA A 219 16.94 4.58 12.41
CA ALA A 219 16.65 5.58 13.43
C ALA A 219 16.16 6.89 12.79
N PHE A 220 15.04 7.41 13.29
CA PHE A 220 14.42 8.66 12.83
C PHE A 220 15.19 9.93 13.23
N ASN A 221 16.19 9.81 14.11
CA ASN A 221 17.00 10.93 14.60
C ASN A 221 18.33 11.02 13.82
N SER A 222 18.32 10.70 12.52
CA SER A 222 19.53 10.75 11.69
C SER A 222 19.62 12.06 10.93
N GLU A 223 20.85 12.55 10.73
CA GLU A 223 21.12 13.78 9.97
C GLU A 223 20.52 13.72 8.56
N GLY A 224 20.02 14.86 8.07
CA GLY A 224 19.46 14.99 6.72
C GLY A 224 18.01 14.52 6.55
N LEU A 225 17.43 13.83 7.54
CA LEU A 225 16.10 13.25 7.42
C LEU A 225 14.99 14.33 7.27
N ALA A 226 15.10 15.44 8.01
CA ALA A 226 14.20 16.59 7.84
C ALA A 226 14.38 17.30 6.49
N ALA A 227 15.61 17.34 5.95
CA ALA A 227 15.89 17.95 4.66
C ALA A 227 15.30 17.11 3.51
N ASN A 228 15.50 15.79 3.56
CA ASN A 228 14.90 14.85 2.62
C ASN A 228 13.38 14.92 2.67
N LEU A 229 12.80 14.92 3.88
CA LEU A 229 11.37 15.12 4.04
C LEU A 229 10.90 16.36 3.31
N LYS A 230 11.53 17.53 3.49
CA LYS A 230 11.11 18.79 2.85
C LYS A 230 11.04 18.69 1.32
N ILE A 231 12.00 18.06 0.67
CA ILE A 231 12.13 18.06 -0.80
C ILE A 231 11.45 16.86 -1.48
N ASP A 232 11.45 15.69 -0.86
CA ASP A 232 10.91 14.45 -1.43
C ASP A 232 9.37 14.40 -1.34
N GLN A 233 8.80 13.54 -2.17
CA GLN A 233 7.38 13.19 -2.20
C GLN A 233 7.20 11.72 -1.84
N TYR A 234 6.16 11.44 -1.06
CA TYR A 234 5.92 10.11 -0.50
C TYR A 234 4.50 9.63 -0.79
N ALA A 235 4.37 8.39 -1.17
CA ALA A 235 3.09 7.68 -1.26
C ALA A 235 3.21 6.28 -0.67
N VAL A 236 2.09 5.74 -0.24
CA VAL A 236 1.97 4.35 0.20
C VAL A 236 0.94 3.65 -0.68
N VAL A 237 1.24 2.45 -1.15
CA VAL A 237 0.32 1.53 -1.81
C VAL A 237 0.05 0.38 -0.83
N SER A 238 -1.21 0.02 -0.62
CA SER A 238 -1.56 -1.04 0.31
C SER A 238 -2.68 -1.92 -0.22
N HIS A 239 -2.70 -3.17 0.21
CA HIS A 239 -3.69 -4.17 -0.18
C HIS A 239 -4.23 -4.89 1.06
N SER A 240 -5.54 -5.16 1.13
CA SER A 240 -6.15 -6.03 2.14
C SER A 240 -5.72 -5.58 3.56
N LEU A 241 -5.24 -6.49 4.44
CA LEU A 241 -4.71 -6.18 5.78
C LEU A 241 -3.64 -5.07 5.78
N GLY A 242 -2.90 -4.89 4.69
CA GLY A 242 -1.90 -3.85 4.53
C GLY A 242 -2.47 -2.43 4.67
N SER A 243 -3.76 -2.23 4.37
CA SER A 243 -4.41 -0.93 4.57
C SER A 243 -4.50 -0.58 6.06
N ARG A 244 -4.81 -1.58 6.90
CA ARG A 244 -4.82 -1.41 8.36
C ARG A 244 -3.43 -1.21 8.93
N ILE A 245 -2.46 -2.02 8.51
CA ILE A 245 -1.05 -1.89 8.93
C ILE A 245 -0.55 -0.48 8.61
N THR A 246 -0.86 0.04 7.42
CA THR A 246 -0.48 1.40 7.00
C THR A 246 -1.09 2.47 7.91
N ILE A 247 -2.41 2.42 8.16
CA ILE A 247 -3.07 3.41 9.01
C ILE A 247 -2.55 3.34 10.45
N ASP A 248 -2.47 2.15 11.03
CA ASP A 248 -1.93 1.98 12.38
C ASP A 248 -0.48 2.43 12.49
N GLY A 249 0.34 2.13 11.49
CA GLY A 249 1.74 2.53 11.44
C GLY A 249 1.90 4.05 11.38
N VAL A 250 1.13 4.74 10.54
CA VAL A 250 1.15 6.20 10.46
C VAL A 250 0.59 6.83 11.75
N GLN A 251 -0.48 6.28 12.33
CA GLN A 251 -1.01 6.73 13.63
C GLN A 251 -0.02 6.54 14.77
N ARG A 252 0.74 5.43 14.75
CA ARG A 252 1.79 5.16 15.74
C ARG A 252 2.95 6.14 15.62
N ILE A 253 3.34 6.50 14.40
CA ILE A 253 4.32 7.58 14.15
C ILE A 253 3.79 8.91 14.70
N ALA A 254 2.52 9.24 14.43
CA ALA A 254 1.86 10.45 14.95
C ALA A 254 1.84 10.50 16.49
N ALA A 255 1.50 9.40 17.16
CA ALA A 255 1.47 9.31 18.62
C ALA A 255 2.87 9.50 19.28
N ARG A 256 3.95 9.38 18.50
CA ARG A 256 5.33 9.52 18.98
C ARG A 256 6.05 10.73 18.41
N ILE A 257 5.34 11.57 17.67
CA ILE A 257 5.92 12.70 16.95
C ILE A 257 6.65 13.66 17.90
N ASP A 258 6.11 13.90 19.10
CA ASP A 258 6.66 14.81 20.09
C ASP A 258 8.01 14.37 20.67
N ARG A 259 8.39 13.09 20.47
CA ARG A 259 9.70 12.55 20.84
C ARG A 259 10.76 12.77 19.75
N ARG A 260 10.41 13.44 18.65
CA ARG A 260 11.29 13.68 17.50
C ARG A 260 11.80 15.12 17.48
N ASP A 261 12.92 15.31 16.79
CA ASP A 261 13.56 16.60 16.61
C ASP A 261 12.59 17.63 16.02
N GLY A 262 12.71 18.90 16.47
CA GLY A 262 11.82 19.99 16.03
C GLY A 262 11.75 20.11 14.51
N ASP A 263 12.89 20.06 13.83
CA ASP A 263 12.96 20.16 12.37
C ASP A 263 12.23 19.02 11.64
N PHE A 264 12.27 17.81 12.20
CA PHE A 264 11.54 16.66 11.65
C PHE A 264 10.04 16.87 11.76
N ARG A 265 9.57 17.31 12.94
CA ARG A 265 8.16 17.59 13.20
C ARG A 265 7.64 18.67 12.26
N GLU A 266 8.39 19.77 12.11
CA GLU A 266 8.01 20.87 11.22
C GLU A 266 8.04 20.46 9.75
N ALA A 267 9.02 19.66 9.32
CA ALA A 267 9.05 19.11 7.97
C ALA A 267 7.82 18.23 7.69
N LEU A 268 7.44 17.35 8.63
CA LEU A 268 6.32 16.43 8.48
C LEU A 268 4.96 17.16 8.48
N LYS A 269 4.79 18.19 9.31
CA LYS A 269 3.57 19.04 9.34
C LYS A 269 3.19 19.66 8.00
N GLN A 270 4.18 19.86 7.12
CA GLN A 270 3.99 20.43 5.78
C GLN A 270 3.79 19.36 4.70
N LYS A 271 3.89 18.07 5.06
CA LYS A 271 3.81 16.96 4.10
C LYS A 271 2.38 16.56 3.81
N LYS A 272 2.17 16.23 2.54
CA LYS A 272 1.02 15.48 2.06
C LYS A 272 1.51 14.08 1.70
N ILE A 273 0.99 13.04 2.37
CA ILE A 273 1.35 11.65 2.09
C ILE A 273 0.10 10.96 1.55
N ARG A 274 0.15 10.51 0.29
CA ARG A 274 -0.99 9.84 -0.35
C ARG A 274 -0.96 8.34 -0.05
N ILE A 275 -2.12 7.76 0.20
CA ILE A 275 -2.27 6.32 0.42
C ILE A 275 -3.25 5.80 -0.63
N TYR A 276 -2.77 4.92 -1.51
CA TYR A 276 -3.57 4.18 -2.47
C TYR A 276 -3.89 2.80 -1.88
N MET A 277 -5.16 2.55 -1.55
CA MET A 277 -5.62 1.28 -1.01
C MET A 277 -6.28 0.49 -2.13
N MET A 278 -5.55 -0.47 -2.70
CA MET A 278 -5.97 -1.26 -3.85
C MET A 278 -7.07 -2.28 -3.51
N SER A 279 -7.14 -2.69 -2.24
CA SER A 279 -8.27 -3.38 -1.62
C SER A 279 -8.30 -2.94 -0.15
N ASN A 280 -9.47 -2.59 0.36
CA ASN A 280 -9.60 -1.94 1.66
C ASN A 280 -10.42 -2.75 2.66
N GLN A 281 -9.76 -3.18 3.75
CA GLN A 281 -10.40 -3.90 4.86
C GLN A 281 -10.56 -3.07 6.14
N LEU A 282 -10.35 -1.74 6.09
CA LEU A 282 -10.37 -0.89 7.28
C LEU A 282 -11.67 -1.01 8.10
N PRO A 283 -12.89 -0.97 7.52
CA PRO A 283 -14.13 -1.10 8.28
C PRO A 283 -14.24 -2.41 9.06
N MET A 284 -13.94 -3.54 8.41
CA MET A 284 -13.95 -4.86 9.06
C MET A 284 -12.90 -4.96 10.16
N LEU A 285 -11.66 -4.56 9.87
CA LEU A 285 -10.54 -4.68 10.82
C LEU A 285 -10.62 -3.70 11.99
N GLN A 286 -11.47 -2.66 11.89
CA GLN A 286 -11.72 -1.74 12.99
C GLN A 286 -12.53 -2.37 14.14
N LEU A 287 -13.28 -3.45 13.89
CA LEU A 287 -14.15 -4.08 14.90
C LEU A 287 -13.39 -4.58 16.14
N GLY A 288 -12.10 -4.93 16.00
CA GLY A 288 -11.24 -5.37 17.10
C GLY A 288 -10.32 -4.29 17.67
N GLN A 289 -10.53 -3.01 17.34
CA GLN A 289 -9.55 -1.95 17.59
C GLN A 289 -10.07 -0.83 18.50
N LYS A 290 -9.16 -0.26 19.29
CA LYS A 290 -9.41 0.98 20.04
C LYS A 290 -9.54 2.16 19.07
N LEU A 291 -10.23 3.21 19.52
CA LEU A 291 -10.23 4.49 18.84
C LEU A 291 -8.82 5.13 18.89
N PRO A 292 -8.47 5.96 17.89
CA PRO A 292 -7.23 6.73 17.94
C PRO A 292 -7.27 7.74 19.10
N GLU A 293 -6.09 8.20 19.51
CA GLU A 293 -5.92 9.15 20.62
C GLU A 293 -6.69 10.46 20.38
N VAL A 294 -6.72 10.93 19.13
CA VAL A 294 -7.45 12.12 18.71
C VAL A 294 -8.45 11.74 17.63
N SER A 295 -9.73 11.63 17.97
CA SER A 295 -10.82 11.38 17.02
C SER A 295 -11.81 12.55 16.99
N ASN A 296 -12.56 12.66 15.89
CA ASN A 296 -13.63 13.64 15.65
C ASN A 296 -13.21 15.12 15.84
N GLN A 297 -11.94 15.45 15.58
CA GLN A 297 -11.38 16.80 15.78
C GLN A 297 -10.73 17.35 14.50
N LYS A 298 -11.11 16.83 13.32
CA LYS A 298 -10.54 17.25 12.03
C LYS A 298 -10.62 18.77 11.82
N GLN A 299 -11.71 19.42 12.23
CA GLN A 299 -11.84 20.87 12.10
C GLN A 299 -10.77 21.64 12.89
N SER A 300 -10.50 21.25 14.14
CA SER A 300 -9.50 21.88 15.00
C SER A 300 -8.06 21.69 14.51
N TYR A 301 -7.74 20.51 13.97
CA TYR A 301 -6.36 20.16 13.57
C TYR A 301 -6.04 20.47 12.11
N CYS A 302 -7.02 20.44 11.21
CA CYS A 302 -6.75 20.39 9.77
C CYS A 302 -7.25 21.60 8.98
N GLN A 303 -8.06 22.47 9.59
CA GLN A 303 -8.46 23.74 8.97
C GLN A 303 -7.45 24.83 9.30
N PRO A 304 -6.99 25.61 8.30
CA PRO A 304 -6.26 26.84 8.57
C PRO A 304 -7.04 27.73 9.54
N GLY A 305 -6.40 28.13 10.65
CA GLY A 305 -7.05 28.91 11.72
C GLY A 305 -7.75 28.09 12.81
N GLY A 306 -7.75 26.75 12.72
CA GLY A 306 -8.19 25.88 13.81
C GLY A 306 -7.31 26.03 15.05
N ASP A 307 -7.90 25.92 16.24
CA ASP A 307 -7.24 26.11 17.55
C ASP A 307 -6.08 25.13 17.81
N LYS A 308 -6.08 23.98 17.13
CA LYS A 308 -5.05 22.95 17.21
C LYS A 308 -4.32 22.74 15.89
N TYR A 309 -4.44 23.68 14.94
CA TYR A 309 -3.86 23.53 13.61
C TYR A 309 -2.36 23.22 13.69
N GLU A 310 -1.61 23.93 14.54
CA GLU A 310 -0.18 23.73 14.75
C GLU A 310 0.21 22.41 15.45
N LYS A 311 -0.77 21.64 15.94
CA LYS A 311 -0.57 20.33 16.57
C LYS A 311 -0.86 19.16 15.63
N ARG A 312 -1.17 19.42 14.35
CA ARG A 312 -1.27 18.37 13.32
C ARG A 312 0.07 17.69 13.09
N VAL A 313 0.04 16.49 12.51
CA VAL A 313 1.24 15.72 12.14
C VAL A 313 1.52 15.84 10.65
N LEU A 314 0.48 15.89 9.83
CA LEU A 314 0.57 16.06 8.38
C LEU A 314 -0.31 17.21 7.93
N ALA A 315 0.03 17.83 6.81
CA ALA A 315 -0.83 18.84 6.18
C ALA A 315 -2.10 18.18 5.61
N ASN A 316 -1.96 16.98 5.04
CA ASN A 316 -3.07 16.18 4.51
C ASN A 316 -2.61 14.72 4.33
N THR A 317 -3.53 13.77 4.53
CA THR A 317 -3.34 12.37 4.13
C THR A 317 -4.45 11.95 3.16
N PRO A 318 -4.30 12.19 1.84
CA PRO A 318 -5.30 11.73 0.88
C PRO A 318 -5.29 10.20 0.80
N ILE A 319 -6.42 9.58 1.08
CA ILE A 319 -6.63 8.13 0.99
C ILE A 319 -7.51 7.88 -0.24
N ILE A 320 -6.95 7.22 -1.24
CA ILE A 320 -7.67 6.77 -2.43
C ILE A 320 -8.03 5.31 -2.17
N ALA A 321 -9.28 5.04 -1.82
CA ALA A 321 -9.77 3.72 -1.49
C ALA A 321 -10.45 3.10 -2.71
N PHE A 322 -9.77 2.15 -3.36
CA PHE A 322 -10.37 1.35 -4.41
C PHE A 322 -11.25 0.26 -3.78
N SER A 323 -12.41 0.02 -4.36
CA SER A 323 -13.31 -1.04 -3.93
C SER A 323 -13.98 -1.70 -5.12
N ASP A 324 -13.91 -3.02 -5.17
CA ASP A 324 -14.68 -3.82 -6.12
C ASP A 324 -15.89 -4.43 -5.40
N PRO A 325 -17.13 -4.21 -5.86
CA PRO A 325 -18.30 -4.84 -5.25
C PRO A 325 -18.27 -6.37 -5.30
N ASN A 326 -17.45 -6.97 -6.18
CA ASN A 326 -17.26 -8.41 -6.28
C ASN A 326 -16.07 -8.91 -5.41
N ASP A 327 -15.24 -8.02 -4.86
CA ASP A 327 -14.28 -8.37 -3.81
C ASP A 327 -14.99 -8.42 -2.46
N LEU A 328 -15.31 -9.63 -2.00
CA LEU A 328 -16.03 -9.91 -0.74
C LEU A 328 -15.45 -9.19 0.49
N LEU A 329 -14.15 -8.89 0.48
CA LEU A 329 -13.46 -8.28 1.62
C LEU A 329 -13.05 -6.83 1.36
N SER A 330 -13.49 -6.22 0.27
CA SER A 330 -13.27 -4.79 0.04
C SER A 330 -14.45 -3.95 0.51
N TYR A 331 -14.16 -2.86 1.21
CA TYR A 331 -15.16 -1.95 1.74
C TYR A 331 -14.85 -0.51 1.35
N ALA A 332 -15.88 0.22 0.92
CA ALA A 332 -15.79 1.68 0.85
C ALA A 332 -15.64 2.28 2.26
N ILE A 333 -14.99 3.44 2.36
CA ILE A 333 -14.79 4.15 3.63
C ILE A 333 -15.80 5.30 3.71
N PRO A 334 -16.83 5.21 4.58
CA PRO A 334 -17.78 6.30 4.75
C PRO A 334 -17.15 7.48 5.51
N SER A 335 -17.66 8.69 5.31
CA SER A 335 -17.14 9.90 5.96
C SER A 335 -17.09 9.79 7.49
N GLY A 336 -18.16 9.28 8.11
CA GLY A 336 -18.20 9.05 9.56
C GLY A 336 -17.17 8.04 10.07
N PHE A 337 -16.65 7.16 9.20
CA PHE A 337 -15.54 6.28 9.56
C PHE A 337 -14.24 7.07 9.71
N VAL A 338 -13.99 7.99 8.78
CA VAL A 338 -12.79 8.85 8.80
C VAL A 338 -12.72 9.66 10.08
N ASP A 339 -13.80 10.34 10.44
CA ASP A 339 -13.81 11.22 11.62
C ASP A 339 -13.66 10.42 12.93
N LYS A 340 -14.30 9.25 13.01
CA LYS A 340 -14.33 8.47 14.25
C LYS A 340 -13.10 7.59 14.45
N TYR A 341 -12.58 6.98 13.39
CA TYR A 341 -11.60 5.89 13.50
C TYR A 341 -10.21 6.23 12.98
N LEU A 342 -10.03 7.36 12.28
CA LEU A 342 -8.72 7.84 11.88
C LEU A 342 -8.27 9.00 12.78
N ASP A 343 -6.98 9.01 13.13
CA ASP A 343 -6.43 10.06 13.98
C ASP A 343 -6.52 11.44 13.29
N SER A 344 -7.21 12.39 13.92
CA SER A 344 -7.48 13.71 13.36
C SER A 344 -6.20 14.52 13.11
N ARG A 345 -5.07 14.20 13.77
CA ARG A 345 -3.78 14.85 13.51
C ARG A 345 -3.22 14.52 12.13
N LEU A 346 -3.67 13.43 11.49
CA LEU A 346 -3.23 13.02 10.16
C LEU A 346 -3.91 13.78 9.03
N CYS A 347 -5.00 14.50 9.32
CA CYS A 347 -5.76 15.23 8.31
C CYS A 347 -6.14 14.37 7.11
N ALA A 348 -6.66 13.17 7.41
CA ALA A 348 -7.08 12.22 6.39
C ALA A 348 -8.28 12.73 5.60
N ASP A 349 -8.23 12.58 4.28
CA ASP A 349 -9.32 12.87 3.37
C ASP A 349 -9.50 11.69 2.42
N VAL A 350 -10.72 11.14 2.32
CA VAL A 350 -10.94 9.90 1.58
C VAL A 350 -11.66 10.17 0.26
N THR A 351 -11.11 9.61 -0.80
CA THR A 351 -11.77 9.45 -2.10
C THR A 351 -12.04 7.96 -2.32
N ASN A 352 -13.31 7.56 -2.30
CA ASN A 352 -13.71 6.22 -2.71
C ASN A 352 -13.78 6.14 -4.23
N VAL A 353 -13.15 5.10 -4.78
CA VAL A 353 -13.16 4.77 -6.20
C VAL A 353 -13.69 3.35 -6.31
N ASN A 354 -14.81 3.16 -7.00
CA ASN A 354 -15.34 1.84 -7.22
C ASN A 354 -14.88 1.34 -8.59
N ILE A 355 -14.47 0.08 -8.64
CA ILE A 355 -14.08 -0.63 -9.85
C ILE A 355 -14.99 -1.84 -9.95
N ASN A 356 -15.75 -1.99 -11.02
CA ASN A 356 -16.57 -3.17 -11.25
C ASN A 356 -16.04 -3.90 -12.48
N VAL A 357 -15.60 -5.14 -12.30
CA VAL A 357 -15.12 -6.00 -13.39
C VAL A 357 -16.10 -7.16 -13.57
N ALA A 358 -17.14 -6.95 -14.38
CA ALA A 358 -18.22 -7.91 -14.58
C ALA A 358 -18.41 -8.28 -16.05
N LYS A 359 -18.95 -9.47 -16.32
CA LYS A 359 -19.47 -9.81 -17.66
C LYS A 359 -20.83 -9.12 -17.83
N ILE A 360 -21.07 -8.53 -19.00
CA ILE A 360 -22.40 -8.03 -19.40
C ILE A 360 -23.35 -9.21 -19.60
#